data_AF-A0A6G0ZD24-F1
#
_entry.id   AF-A0A6G0ZD24-F1
#
_cell.length_a   1.000
_cell.length_b   1.000
_cell.length_c   1.000
_cell.angle_alpha   90.00
_cell.angle_beta   90.00
_cell.angle_gamma   90.00
#
_symmetry.space_group_name_H-M   'P 1'
#
loop_
_entity.id
_entity.type
_entity.pdbx_description
1 polymer ?
#
loop_
_entity_poly.entity_id
_entity_poly.type
_entity_poly.pdbx_seq_one_letter_code
_entity_poly.pdbx_strand_id
1 'polypeptide(L)'
;MHLRKAKLMFFWVRYPSSAILKMYFPDIKFNKNNTAQLVKWFSNFREFYYIQMEKYARQAVSEGLQRSEDIHVNKDSEIYRVLNLHYNRNNHIEVCLCRHHKSQCIYCSIPEPAPSNFEYVVQQTLREFFVAIQNGKDTEQSWKKSIYKVISRMDDTVPEYFRSPNFLEQLE
;
A
#
# COMPACT_ATOMS: atom_id res chain seq x y z
N MET A 1 7.38 -5.08 16.25
CA MET A 1 8.37 -4.40 15.39
C MET A 1 8.25 -4.79 13.91
N HIS A 2 8.71 -5.96 13.44
CA HIS A 2 8.77 -6.25 11.99
C HIS A 2 7.43 -6.24 11.22
N LEU A 3 6.33 -6.69 11.84
CA LEU A 3 4.99 -6.63 11.22
C LEU A 3 4.60 -5.19 10.86
N ARG A 4 4.91 -4.24 11.74
CA ARG A 4 4.66 -2.81 11.54
C ARG A 4 5.50 -2.27 10.40
N LYS A 5 6.79 -2.59 10.37
CA LYS A 5 7.69 -2.27 9.25
C LYS A 5 7.17 -2.83 7.93
N ALA A 6 6.73 -4.08 7.90
CA ALA A 6 6.17 -4.72 6.72
C ALA A 6 4.88 -4.02 6.21
N LYS A 7 4.00 -3.59 7.13
CA LYS A 7 2.83 -2.79 6.76
C LYS A 7 3.21 -1.45 6.13
N LEU A 8 4.22 -0.78 6.68
CA LEU A 8 4.74 0.47 6.13
C LEU A 8 5.40 0.26 4.76
N MET A 9 6.12 -0.84 4.55
CA MET A 9 6.68 -1.18 3.24
C MET A 9 5.60 -1.40 2.17
N PHE A 10 4.37 -1.78 2.56
CA PHE A 10 3.26 -2.04 1.63
C PHE A 10 2.87 -0.83 0.79
N PHE A 11 3.14 0.39 1.26
CA PHE A 11 2.92 1.61 0.49
C PHE A 11 3.78 1.64 -0.79
N TRP A 12 4.97 1.02 -0.77
CA TRP A 12 5.86 0.93 -1.93
C TRP A 12 5.72 -0.40 -2.68
N VAL A 13 5.66 -1.52 -1.96
CA VAL A 13 5.75 -2.86 -2.56
C VAL A 13 4.61 -3.78 -2.09
N ARG A 14 3.83 -4.30 -3.05
CA ARG A 14 2.71 -5.22 -2.76
C ARG A 14 3.12 -6.68 -2.97
N TYR A 15 4.07 -6.94 -3.87
CA TYR A 15 4.58 -8.26 -4.23
C TYR A 15 6.10 -8.36 -4.00
N PRO A 16 6.61 -8.16 -2.77
CA PRO A 16 8.03 -8.24 -2.52
C PRO A 16 8.56 -9.66 -2.75
N SER A 17 9.69 -9.77 -3.44
CA SER A 17 10.40 -11.03 -3.57
C SER A 17 11.11 -11.40 -2.27
N SER A 18 11.46 -12.69 -2.11
CA SER A 18 12.27 -13.14 -0.97
C SER A 18 13.61 -12.40 -0.86
N ALA A 19 14.17 -11.92 -1.97
CA ALA A 19 15.40 -11.13 -1.98
C ALA A 19 15.18 -9.72 -1.40
N ILE A 20 14.08 -9.06 -1.77
CA ILE A 20 13.68 -7.76 -1.21
C ILE A 20 13.46 -7.90 0.30
N LEU A 21 12.73 -8.93 0.74
CA LEU A 21 12.52 -9.17 2.17
C LEU A 21 13.85 -9.35 2.92
N LYS A 22 14.79 -10.13 2.39
CA LYS A 22 16.11 -10.30 3.01
C LYS A 22 16.91 -9.00 3.12
N MET A 23 16.78 -8.13 2.11
CA MET A 23 17.49 -6.86 2.06
C MET A 23 16.95 -5.82 3.05
N TYR A 24 15.63 -5.76 3.26
CA TYR A 24 15.01 -4.76 4.13
C TYR A 24 14.77 -5.23 5.58
N PHE A 25 15.07 -6.50 5.89
CA PHE A 25 15.02 -7.03 7.25
C PHE A 25 16.37 -7.67 7.65
N PRO A 26 17.47 -6.88 7.70
CA PRO A 26 18.81 -7.41 7.98
C PRO A 26 18.97 -7.95 9.40
N ASP A 27 18.08 -7.55 10.31
CA ASP A 27 17.96 -7.98 11.70
C ASP A 27 17.36 -9.39 11.86
N ILE A 28 16.71 -9.92 10.80
CA ILE A 28 16.10 -11.25 10.82
C ILE A 28 17.06 -12.29 10.24
N LYS A 29 17.38 -13.33 11.02
CA LYS A 29 18.04 -14.54 10.51
C LYS A 29 17.03 -15.40 9.74
N PHE A 30 16.98 -15.25 8.42
CA PHE A 30 16.00 -15.93 7.57
C PHE A 30 16.13 -17.46 7.62
N ASN A 31 15.01 -18.13 7.86
CA ASN A 31 14.81 -19.56 7.76
C ASN A 31 13.50 -19.85 7.02
N LYS A 32 13.18 -21.12 6.74
CA LYS A 32 11.97 -21.49 5.98
C LYS A 32 10.68 -20.96 6.64
N ASN A 33 10.60 -21.01 7.97
CA ASN A 33 9.38 -20.66 8.72
C ASN A 33 9.14 -19.14 8.74
N ASN A 34 10.16 -18.34 9.06
CA ASN A 34 10.00 -16.88 9.10
C ASN A 34 9.85 -16.26 7.70
N THR A 35 10.49 -16.85 6.68
CA THR A 35 10.30 -16.44 5.28
C THR A 35 8.85 -16.64 4.87
N ALA A 36 8.28 -17.82 5.18
CA ALA A 36 6.88 -18.11 4.92
C ALA A 36 5.94 -17.17 5.70
N GLN A 37 6.28 -16.82 6.95
CA GLN A 37 5.52 -15.88 7.75
C GLN A 37 5.47 -14.47 7.13
N LEU A 38 6.61 -13.94 6.70
CA LEU A 38 6.67 -12.63 6.02
C LEU A 38 5.87 -12.63 4.72
N VAL A 39 6.05 -13.67 3.88
CA VAL A 39 5.27 -13.82 2.64
C VAL A 39 3.76 -13.88 2.95
N LYS A 40 3.36 -14.61 4.00
CA LYS A 40 1.97 -14.69 4.46
C LYS A 40 1.44 -13.33 4.90
N TRP A 41 2.23 -12.50 5.58
CA TRP A 41 1.80 -11.14 5.93
C TRP A 41 1.47 -10.31 4.69
N PHE A 42 2.34 -10.30 3.67
CA PHE A 42 2.06 -9.58 2.43
C PHE A 42 0.84 -10.15 1.68
N SER A 43 0.60 -11.46 1.75
CA SER A 43 -0.65 -12.05 1.24
C SER A 43 -1.88 -11.53 1.97
N ASN A 44 -1.87 -11.48 3.31
CA ASN A 44 -2.97 -10.94 4.10
C ASN A 44 -3.17 -9.43 3.84
N PHE A 45 -2.07 -8.68 3.64
CA PHE A 45 -2.13 -7.26 3.32
C PHE A 45 -2.81 -7.03 1.97
N ARG A 46 -2.45 -7.81 0.94
CA ARG A 46 -3.11 -7.75 -0.38
C ARG A 46 -4.57 -8.17 -0.31
N GLU A 47 -4.91 -9.18 0.50
CA GLU A 47 -6.29 -9.60 0.68
C GLU A 47 -7.15 -8.46 1.23
N PHE A 48 -6.71 -7.82 2.33
CA PHE A 48 -7.39 -6.64 2.87
C PHE A 48 -7.50 -5.52 1.83
N TYR A 49 -6.39 -5.21 1.13
CA TYR A 49 -6.34 -4.19 0.09
C TYR A 49 -7.40 -4.43 -0.99
N TYR A 50 -7.41 -5.62 -1.60
CA TYR A 50 -8.33 -5.96 -2.69
C TYR A 50 -9.78 -6.06 -2.23
N ILE A 51 -10.05 -6.45 -0.98
CA ILE A 51 -11.39 -6.38 -0.40
C ILE A 51 -11.87 -4.92 -0.36
N GLN A 52 -11.02 -3.98 0.07
CA GLN A 52 -11.39 -2.57 0.05
C GLN A 52 -11.61 -2.07 -1.39
N MET A 53 -10.71 -2.38 -2.32
CA MET A 53 -10.86 -1.96 -3.73
C MET A 53 -12.18 -2.43 -4.32
N GLU A 54 -12.53 -3.71 -4.11
CA GLU A 54 -13.80 -4.25 -4.58
C GLU A 54 -15.00 -3.56 -3.93
N LYS A 55 -14.97 -3.36 -2.61
CA LYS A 55 -16.05 -2.69 -1.87
C LYS A 55 -16.33 -1.29 -2.43
N TYR A 56 -15.29 -0.46 -2.58
CA TYR A 56 -15.44 0.91 -3.07
C TYR A 56 -15.77 0.96 -4.57
N ALA A 57 -15.25 0.03 -5.38
CA ALA A 57 -15.62 -0.06 -6.79
C ALA A 57 -17.10 -0.45 -6.98
N ARG A 58 -17.61 -1.42 -6.20
CA ARG A 58 -19.04 -1.76 -6.19
C ARG A 58 -19.91 -0.60 -5.73
N GLN A 59 -19.45 0.15 -4.72
CA GLN A 59 -20.14 1.34 -4.26
C GLN A 59 -20.22 2.39 -5.38
N ALA A 60 -19.12 2.68 -6.07
CA ALA A 60 -19.09 3.62 -7.19
C ALA A 60 -20.03 3.21 -8.34
N VAL A 61 -20.10 1.91 -8.67
CA VAL A 61 -21.06 1.39 -9.65
C VAL A 61 -22.51 1.60 -9.18
N SER A 62 -22.81 1.31 -7.91
CA SER A 62 -24.14 1.52 -7.33
C SER A 62 -24.56 2.99 -7.23
N GLU A 63 -23.60 3.90 -7.07
CA GLU A 63 -23.81 5.36 -7.09
C GLU A 63 -24.05 5.89 -8.53
N GLY A 64 -23.94 5.04 -9.55
CA GLY A 64 -24.26 5.36 -10.94
C GLY A 64 -23.12 6.03 -11.71
N LEU A 65 -21.88 5.96 -11.22
CA LEU A 65 -20.72 6.43 -12.00
C LEU A 65 -20.66 5.68 -13.33
N GLN A 66 -20.37 6.42 -14.41
CA GLN A 66 -20.34 5.86 -15.77
C GLN A 66 -18.92 5.68 -16.30
N ARG A 67 -17.97 6.52 -15.87
CA ARG A 67 -16.61 6.51 -16.39
C ARG A 67 -15.60 6.19 -15.30
N SER A 68 -14.62 5.37 -15.65
CA SER A 68 -13.52 5.05 -14.74
C SER A 68 -12.66 6.30 -14.41
N GLU A 69 -12.60 7.24 -15.35
CA GLU A 69 -11.85 8.49 -15.22
C GLU A 69 -12.40 9.39 -14.11
N ASP A 70 -13.69 9.28 -13.79
CA ASP A 70 -14.33 10.07 -12.74
C ASP A 70 -13.90 9.63 -11.33
N ILE A 71 -13.35 8.41 -11.21
CA ILE A 71 -12.77 7.92 -9.96
C ILE A 71 -11.43 8.63 -9.73
N HIS A 72 -11.45 9.53 -8.74
CA HIS A 72 -10.29 10.23 -8.23
C HIS A 72 -10.06 9.83 -6.79
N VAL A 73 -8.83 9.41 -6.48
CA VAL A 73 -8.42 9.12 -5.11
C VAL A 73 -7.42 10.17 -4.72
N ASN A 74 -7.70 10.85 -3.61
CA ASN A 74 -6.80 11.80 -2.97
C ASN A 74 -6.59 11.39 -1.49
N LYS A 75 -5.74 12.12 -0.78
CA LYS A 75 -5.46 11.88 0.65
C LYS A 75 -6.68 12.01 1.55
N ASP A 76 -7.67 12.80 1.12
CA ASP A 76 -8.92 13.03 1.85
C ASP A 76 -10.00 11.97 1.51
N SER A 77 -9.72 11.08 0.56
CA SER A 77 -10.66 10.05 0.14
C SER A 77 -10.82 8.99 1.22
N GLU A 78 -12.06 8.57 1.45
CA GLU A 78 -12.38 7.61 2.52
C GLU A 78 -11.62 6.29 2.37
N ILE A 79 -11.44 5.80 1.13
CA ILE A 79 -10.60 4.62 0.88
C ILE A 79 -9.16 4.84 1.33
N TYR A 80 -8.58 6.01 1.08
CA TYR A 80 -7.21 6.33 1.48
C TYR A 80 -7.11 6.36 3.01
N ARG A 81 -8.09 6.95 3.70
CA ARG A 81 -8.16 6.99 5.16
C ARG A 81 -8.23 5.57 5.77
N VAL A 82 -9.04 4.68 5.20
CA VAL A 82 -9.16 3.28 5.64
C VAL A 82 -7.85 2.51 5.45
N LEU A 83 -7.20 2.67 4.29
CA LEU A 83 -5.91 2.02 4.01
C LEU A 83 -4.82 2.57 4.94
N ASN A 84 -4.75 3.89 5.11
CA ASN A 84 -3.77 4.54 5.99
C ASN A 84 -3.96 4.09 7.44
N LEU A 85 -5.19 4.02 7.96
CA LEU A 85 -5.46 3.50 9.30
C LEU A 85 -5.02 2.04 9.47
N HIS A 86 -5.15 1.22 8.42
CA HIS A 86 -4.78 -0.19 8.47
C HIS A 86 -3.26 -0.41 8.42
N TYR A 87 -2.55 0.27 7.53
CA TYR A 87 -1.12 0.08 7.28
C TYR A 87 -0.21 1.02 8.09
N ASN A 88 -0.71 2.19 8.46
CA ASN A 88 0.03 3.27 9.13
C ASN A 88 -0.73 3.75 10.39
N ARG A 89 -1.12 2.82 11.26
CA ARG A 89 -2.00 3.06 12.42
C ARG A 89 -1.62 4.25 13.32
N ASN A 90 -0.32 4.53 13.48
CA ASN A 90 0.16 5.64 14.30
C ASN A 90 0.57 6.87 13.47
N ASN A 91 0.26 6.90 12.17
CA ASN A 91 0.71 7.95 11.25
C ASN A 91 2.23 8.20 11.31
N HIS A 92 3.05 7.17 11.49
CA HIS A 92 4.51 7.34 11.56
C HIS A 92 5.09 7.81 10.22
N ILE A 93 4.49 7.36 9.13
CA ILE A 93 4.70 7.97 7.82
C ILE A 93 3.66 9.09 7.71
N GLU A 94 3.77 10.10 8.57
CA GLU A 94 2.94 11.28 8.41
C GLU A 94 3.44 12.00 7.17
N VAL A 95 2.48 12.36 6.33
CA VAL A 95 2.69 13.23 5.22
C VAL A 95 3.32 14.50 5.78
N CYS A 96 4.62 14.72 5.55
CA CYS A 96 5.38 15.85 6.09
C CYS A 96 4.63 17.18 5.83
N LEU A 97 3.82 17.60 6.79
CA LEU A 97 3.10 18.86 6.84
C LEU A 97 3.69 19.69 7.99
N CYS A 98 5.02 19.81 8.02
CA CYS A 98 5.66 20.81 8.87
C CYS A 98 5.35 22.20 8.30
N ARG A 99 4.25 22.82 8.74
CA ARG A 99 3.95 24.22 8.46
C ARG A 99 4.73 25.19 9.35
N HIS A 100 5.50 24.75 10.34
CA HIS A 100 6.36 25.63 11.15
C HIS A 100 7.71 24.96 11.50
N HIS A 101 8.79 25.71 11.31
CA HIS A 101 10.18 25.45 11.73
C HIS A 101 10.90 24.19 11.18
N LYS A 102 11.43 24.32 9.96
CA LYS A 102 12.28 23.32 9.27
C LYS A 102 13.60 22.95 9.97
N SER A 103 14.04 23.69 10.98
CA SER A 103 15.41 23.58 11.53
C SER A 103 15.56 22.66 12.75
N GLN A 104 14.48 22.09 13.29
CA GLN A 104 14.54 21.19 14.46
C GLN A 104 13.72 19.89 14.34
N CYS A 105 12.98 19.67 13.25
CA CYS A 105 12.27 18.41 13.02
C CYS A 105 13.17 17.37 12.34
N ILE A 106 13.54 16.32 13.08
CA ILE A 106 14.16 15.09 12.55
C ILE A 106 13.32 14.42 11.43
N TYR A 107 12.01 14.69 11.41
CA TYR A 107 11.07 14.23 10.37
C TYR A 107 11.17 14.98 9.03
N CYS A 108 11.88 16.12 8.95
CA CYS A 108 12.19 16.77 7.67
C CYS A 108 13.34 16.09 6.91
N SER A 109 14.01 15.11 7.53
CA SER A 109 15.08 14.31 6.92
C SER A 109 14.56 13.06 6.20
N ILE A 110 13.25 12.78 6.28
CA ILE A 110 12.62 11.72 5.50
C ILE A 110 12.14 12.36 4.19
N PRO A 111 12.81 12.09 3.05
CA PRO A 111 12.38 12.62 1.78
C PRO A 111 11.08 11.90 1.41
N GLU A 112 10.01 12.68 1.52
CA GLU A 112 8.67 12.46 1.04
C GLU A 112 7.61 11.98 2.07
N PRO A 113 6.45 12.69 2.12
CA PRO A 113 5.22 12.08 2.62
C PRO A 113 4.92 10.78 1.88
N ALA A 114 4.11 9.88 2.45
CA ALA A 114 3.65 8.63 1.82
C ALA A 114 3.60 8.74 0.28
N PRO A 115 4.25 7.82 -0.46
CA PRO A 115 4.66 8.06 -1.83
C PRO A 115 3.46 8.49 -2.68
N SER A 116 3.63 9.58 -3.44
CA SER A 116 2.62 10.05 -4.41
C SER A 116 2.16 8.92 -5.34
N ASN A 117 3.04 7.95 -5.60
CA ASN A 117 2.70 6.77 -6.38
C ASN A 117 1.69 5.82 -5.68
N PHE A 118 1.60 5.76 -4.35
CA PHE A 118 0.60 4.89 -3.72
C PHE A 118 -0.82 5.37 -3.98
N GLU A 119 -1.05 6.68 -3.95
CA GLU A 119 -2.34 7.29 -4.32
C GLU A 119 -2.71 6.92 -5.77
N TYR A 120 -1.74 7.06 -6.68
CA TYR A 120 -1.90 6.65 -8.07
C TYR A 120 -2.22 5.15 -8.21
N VAL A 121 -1.50 4.28 -7.51
CA VAL A 121 -1.75 2.82 -7.52
C VAL A 121 -3.13 2.49 -7.00
N VAL A 122 -3.58 3.12 -5.91
CA VAL A 122 -4.93 2.93 -5.36
C VAL A 122 -5.99 3.36 -6.38
N GLN A 123 -5.80 4.53 -7.00
CA GLN A 123 -6.70 5.02 -8.03
C GLN A 123 -6.77 4.07 -9.23
N GLN A 124 -5.63 3.65 -9.78
CA GLN A 124 -5.61 2.72 -10.91
C GLN A 124 -6.22 1.37 -10.53
N THR A 125 -5.96 0.87 -9.32
CA THR A 125 -6.59 -0.37 -8.86
C THR A 125 -8.10 -0.24 -8.79
N LEU A 126 -8.61 0.85 -8.22
CA LEU A 126 -10.05 1.09 -8.17
C LEU A 126 -10.68 1.17 -9.56
N ARG A 127 -10.02 1.82 -10.52
CA ARG A 127 -10.48 1.89 -11.91
C ARG A 127 -10.56 0.53 -12.56
N GLU A 128 -9.54 -0.32 -12.39
CA GLU A 128 -9.55 -1.69 -12.91
C GLU A 128 -10.68 -2.54 -12.31
N PHE A 129 -10.91 -2.45 -11.00
CA PHE A 129 -12.03 -3.13 -10.34
C PHE A 129 -13.38 -2.58 -10.83
N PHE A 130 -13.52 -1.26 -10.92
CA PHE A 130 -14.73 -0.59 -11.38
C PHE A 130 -15.08 -1.01 -12.81
N VAL A 131 -14.13 -0.96 -13.74
CA VAL A 131 -14.34 -1.37 -15.13
C VAL A 131 -14.72 -2.86 -15.22
N ALA A 132 -14.09 -3.72 -14.40
CA ALA A 132 -14.44 -5.14 -14.39
C ALA A 132 -15.89 -5.37 -13.89
N ILE A 133 -16.28 -4.72 -12.79
CA ILE A 133 -17.61 -4.86 -12.19
C ILE A 133 -18.69 -4.23 -13.08
N GLN A 134 -18.44 -3.03 -13.60
CA GLN A 134 -19.39 -2.32 -14.48
C GLN A 134 -19.70 -3.12 -15.74
N ASN A 135 -18.72 -3.85 -16.28
CA ASN A 135 -18.89 -4.73 -17.44
C ASN A 135 -19.36 -6.15 -17.07
N GLY A 136 -19.69 -6.43 -15.81
CA GLY A 136 -20.17 -7.73 -15.34
C GLY A 136 -19.13 -8.87 -15.35
N LYS A 137 -17.84 -8.54 -15.54
CA LYS A 137 -16.74 -9.53 -15.57
C LYS A 137 -16.48 -10.15 -14.20
N ASP A 138 -17.00 -9.57 -13.13
CA ASP A 138 -16.84 -10.08 -11.77
C ASP A 138 -17.57 -11.41 -11.50
N THR A 139 -18.43 -11.83 -12.43
CA THR A 139 -19.07 -13.15 -12.47
C THR A 139 -18.18 -14.24 -13.09
N GLU A 140 -17.13 -13.86 -13.82
CA GLU A 140 -16.24 -14.80 -14.49
C GLU A 140 -15.24 -15.44 -13.52
N GLN A 141 -14.83 -16.68 -13.79
CA GLN A 141 -13.79 -17.32 -13.00
C GLN A 141 -12.45 -16.59 -13.19
N SER A 142 -11.77 -16.28 -12.08
CA SER A 142 -10.45 -15.63 -12.08
C SER A 142 -10.42 -14.20 -12.67
N TRP A 143 -11.54 -13.48 -12.67
CA TRP A 143 -11.61 -12.10 -13.18
C TRP A 143 -10.59 -11.14 -12.55
N LYS A 144 -10.21 -11.36 -11.29
CA LYS A 144 -9.19 -10.56 -10.59
C LYS A 144 -7.76 -10.81 -11.08
N LYS A 145 -7.51 -11.88 -11.85
CA LYS A 145 -6.16 -12.27 -12.30
C LYS A 145 -5.53 -11.23 -13.22
N SER A 146 -6.33 -10.60 -14.10
CA SER A 146 -5.86 -9.49 -14.94
C SER A 146 -5.47 -8.29 -14.08
N ILE A 147 -6.31 -7.93 -13.10
CA ILE A 147 -6.08 -6.82 -12.19
C ILE A 147 -4.78 -7.03 -11.40
N TYR A 148 -4.59 -8.21 -10.81
CA TYR A 148 -3.37 -8.52 -10.06
C TYR A 148 -2.10 -8.39 -10.90
N LYS A 149 -2.17 -8.72 -12.19
CA LYS A 149 -1.06 -8.58 -13.14
C LYS A 149 -0.75 -7.12 -13.47
N VAL A 150 -1.75 -6.24 -13.47
CA VAL A 150 -1.54 -4.80 -13.60
C VAL A 150 -0.87 -4.27 -12.34
N ILE A 151 -1.43 -4.55 -11.16
CA ILE A 151 -0.94 -4.00 -9.89
C ILE A 151 0.47 -4.49 -9.55
N SER A 152 0.80 -5.74 -9.86
CA SER A 152 2.14 -6.30 -9.61
C SER A 152 3.26 -5.60 -10.40
N ARG A 153 2.93 -4.80 -11.43
CA ARG A 153 3.90 -4.04 -12.23
C ARG A 153 4.08 -2.60 -11.75
N MET A 154 3.29 -2.17 -10.76
CA MET A 154 3.31 -0.81 -10.24
C MET A 154 4.10 -0.70 -8.93
N ASP A 155 4.75 -1.77 -8.49
CA ASP A 155 5.56 -1.79 -7.27
C ASP A 155 6.79 -0.88 -7.41
N ASP A 156 7.03 -0.05 -6.39
CA ASP A 156 8.16 0.87 -6.32
C ASP A 156 9.34 0.28 -5.56
N THR A 157 10.49 0.91 -5.74
CA THR A 157 11.64 0.71 -4.87
C THR A 157 11.35 1.20 -3.46
N VAL A 158 11.39 0.29 -2.49
CA VAL A 158 11.31 0.65 -1.07
C VAL A 158 12.50 1.55 -0.69
N PRO A 159 12.28 2.69 -0.01
CA PRO A 159 13.37 3.62 0.33
C PRO A 159 14.47 2.98 1.19
N GLU A 160 15.71 3.44 1.02
CA GLU A 160 16.87 2.84 1.69
C GLU A 160 16.83 2.94 3.21
N TYR A 161 16.17 3.97 3.77
CA TYR A 161 16.03 4.11 5.22
C TYR A 161 15.27 2.94 5.88
N PHE A 162 14.44 2.20 5.12
CA PHE A 162 13.85 0.95 5.60
C PHE A 162 14.90 -0.13 5.87
N ARG A 163 16.13 -0.04 5.36
CA ARG A 163 17.20 -1.01 5.68
C ARG A 163 17.77 -0.78 7.07
N SER A 164 17.59 0.42 7.64
CA SER A 164 18.07 0.71 9.00
C SER A 164 17.38 -0.21 10.03
N PRO A 165 18.14 -0.90 10.90
CA PRO A 165 17.56 -1.72 11.96
C PRO A 165 16.78 -0.87 12.98
N ASN A 166 17.22 0.37 13.23
CA ASN A 166 16.61 1.28 14.19
C ASN A 166 15.48 2.13 13.58
N PHE A 167 15.05 1.81 12.35
CA PHE A 167 14.02 2.58 11.63
C PHE A 167 12.75 2.79 12.46
N LEU A 168 12.28 1.77 13.18
CA LEU A 168 11.05 1.87 13.96
C LEU A 168 11.24 2.61 15.29
N GLU A 169 12.43 2.52 15.89
CA GLU A 169 12.77 3.24 17.13
C GLU A 169 12.92 4.74 16.88
N GLN A 170 13.35 5.14 15.67
CA GLN A 170 13.41 6.54 15.25
C GLN A 170 12.03 7.18 14.99
N LEU A 171 10.97 6.37 15.00
CA LEU A 171 9.60 6.84 14.76
C LEU A 171 8.75 6.90 16.03
N GLU A 172 9.26 6.42 17.17
CA GLU A 172 8.62 6.49 18.50
C GLU A 172 9.24 7.61 19.34
#